data_AF-S2EVL0-F1
#
_entry.id   AF-S2EVL0-F1
#
_cell.length_a   1.000
_cell.length_b   1.000
_cell.length_c   1.000
_cell.angle_alpha   90.00
_cell.angle_beta   90.00
_cell.angle_gamma   90.00
#
_symmetry.space_group_name_H-M   'P 1'
#
loop_
_entity.id
_entity.type
_entity.pdbx_description
1 polymer ?
#
loop_
_entity_poly.entity_id
_entity_poly.type
_entity_poly.pdbx_seq_one_letter_code
_entity_poly.pdbx_strand_id
1 'polypeptide(L)' 'MCLICSKEQPRHTSEQWAVCSKKLIELGIMRYCESCGLTKPAEGVHDRCEKCGEKYPFSNH' A
#
# COMPACT_ATOMS: atom_id res chain seq x y z
N MET A 1 13.50 5.22 -0.37
CA MET A 1 13.29 5.59 -1.79
C MET A 1 12.00 4.92 -2.27
N CYS A 2 11.17 5.59 -3.06
CA CYS A 2 9.97 5.00 -3.64
C CYS A 2 10.36 4.07 -4.81
N LEU A 3 9.87 2.83 -4.80
CA LEU A 3 10.23 1.82 -5.81
C LEU A 3 9.56 2.08 -7.17
N ILE A 4 8.59 3.00 -7.24
CA ILE A 4 7.86 3.33 -8.48
C ILE A 4 8.52 4.48 -9.25
N CYS A 5 8.96 5.53 -8.56
CA CYS A 5 9.45 6.76 -9.19
C CYS A 5 10.86 7.15 -8.76
N SER A 6 11.52 6.31 -7.95
CA SER A 6 12.88 6.50 -7.42
C SER A 6 13.11 7.78 -6.61
N LYS A 7 12.05 8.53 -6.29
CA LYS A 7 12.11 9.71 -5.41
C LYS A 7 12.14 9.30 -3.95
N GLU A 8 12.70 10.13 -3.08
CA GLU A 8 12.54 9.96 -1.64
C GLU A 8 11.05 10.07 -1.25
N GLN A 9 10.57 9.15 -0.40
CA GLN A 9 9.15 9.13 0.02
C GLN A 9 8.63 10.49 0.52
N PRO A 10 9.36 11.26 1.38
CA PRO A 10 8.89 12.58 1.82
C PRO A 10 8.78 13.65 0.71
N ARG A 11 9.22 13.36 -0.53
CA ARG A 11 9.13 14.29 -1.66
C ARG A 11 7.91 14.06 -2.55
N HIS A 12 6.99 13.16 -2.19
CA HIS A 12 5.75 12.95 -2.95
C HIS A 12 4.74 14.05 -2.62
N THR A 13 4.13 14.63 -3.66
CA THR A 13 2.84 15.31 -3.50
C THR A 13 1.74 14.29 -3.19
N SER A 14 0.59 14.72 -2.65
CA SER A 14 -0.53 13.81 -2.35
C SER A 14 -0.97 12.97 -3.56
N GLU A 15 -0.99 13.55 -4.76
CA GLU A 15 -1.29 12.84 -6.01
C GLU A 15 -0.22 11.82 -6.38
N GLN A 16 1.06 12.20 -6.29
CA GLN A 16 2.17 11.29 -6.56
C GLN A 16 2.15 10.11 -5.57
N TRP A 17 1.82 10.38 -4.31
CA TRP A 17 1.67 9.36 -3.28
C TRP A 17 0.53 8.39 -3.61
N ALA A 18 -0.63 8.88 -4.03
CA ALA A 18 -1.76 8.04 -4.43
C ALA A 18 -1.40 7.13 -5.62
N VAL A 19 -0.76 7.69 -6.66
CA VAL A 19 -0.34 6.92 -7.85
C VAL A 19 0.71 5.87 -7.50
N CYS A 20 1.75 6.25 -6.74
CA CYS A 20 2.81 5.31 -6.37
C CYS A 20 2.29 4.22 -5.43
N SER A 21 1.47 4.58 -4.44
CA SER A 21 0.88 3.61 -3.51
C SER A 21 -0.01 2.62 -4.24
N LYS A 22 -0.85 3.08 -5.19
CA LYS A 22 -1.68 2.20 -6.02
C LYS A 22 -0.84 1.18 -6.79
N LYS A 23 0.23 1.63 -7.46
CA LYS A 23 1.14 0.71 -8.18
C LYS A 23 1.84 -0.27 -7.25
N LEU A 24 2.23 0.15 -6.04
CA LEU A 24 2.83 -0.76 -5.06
C LEU A 24 1.82 -1.80 -4.57
N ILE A 25 0.54 -1.45 -4.47
CA ILE A 25 -0.54 -2.39 -4.12
C ILE A 25 -0.78 -3.38 -5.26
N GLU A 26 -0.83 -2.91 -6.51
CA GLU A 26 -0.95 -3.76 -7.71
C GLU A 26 0.22 -4.74 -7.84
N LEU A 27 1.44 -4.33 -7.45
CA LEU A 27 2.62 -5.20 -7.43
C LEU A 27 2.69 -6.14 -6.22
N GLY A 28 1.71 -6.07 -5.31
CA GLY A 28 1.71 -6.87 -4.08
C GLY A 28 2.81 -6.49 -3.08
N ILE A 29 3.45 -5.32 -3.24
CA ILE A 29 4.50 -4.81 -2.34
C ILE A 29 3.88 -4.07 -1.14
N MET A 30 2.72 -3.44 -1.34
CA MET A 30 1.95 -2.77 -0.30
C MET A 30 0.54 -3.37 -0.20
N ARG A 31 -0.09 -3.26 0.96
CA ARG A 31 -1.50 -3.59 1.18
C ARG A 31 -2.25 -2.33 1.56
N TYR A 32 -3.48 -2.22 1.06
CA TYR A 32 -4.41 -1.15 1.39
C TYR A 32 -5.68 -1.73 2.00
N CYS A 33 -6.08 -1.18 3.13
CA CYS A 33 -7.34 -1.51 3.76
C CYS A 33 -8.40 -0.51 3.28
N GLU A 34 -9.35 -0.97 2.49
CA GLU A 34 -10.46 -0.15 1.97
C GLU A 34 -11.39 0.34 3.08
N SER A 35 -11.46 -0.37 4.21
CA SER A 35 -12.31 -0.01 5.34
C SER A 35 -11.79 1.20 6.12
N CYS A 36 -10.48 1.25 6.42
CA CYS A 36 -9.92 2.29 7.29
C CYS A 36 -8.86 3.18 6.62
N GLY A 37 -8.59 2.96 5.32
CA GLY A 37 -7.60 3.70 4.53
C GLY A 37 -6.14 3.41 4.88
N LEU A 38 -5.86 2.42 5.73
CA LEU A 38 -4.49 2.12 6.15
C LEU A 38 -3.73 1.48 5.00
N THR A 39 -2.56 2.03 4.68
CA THR A 39 -1.62 1.43 3.71
C THR A 39 -0.37 0.99 4.44
N LYS A 40 0.11 -0.23 4.19
CA LYS A 40 1.35 -0.75 4.80
C LYS A 40 2.10 -1.70 3.86
N PRO A 41 3.38 -2.00 4.13
CA PRO A 41 4.11 -3.02 3.38
C PRO A 41 3.42 -4.39 3.45
N ALA A 42 3.41 -5.12 2.34
CA ALA A 42 2.90 -6.47 2.25
C ALA A 42 3.89 -7.51 2.80
N GLU A 43 4.55 -7.19 3.91
CA GLU A 43 5.51 -8.07 4.56
C GLU A 43 4.80 -9.05 5.52
N GLY A 44 5.18 -10.32 5.45
CA GLY A 44 4.63 -11.39 6.30
C GLY A 44 3.28 -11.96 5.85
N VAL A 45 2.73 -12.86 6.67
CA VAL A 45 1.49 -13.62 6.39
C VAL A 45 0.21 -12.94 6.90
N HIS A 46 0.30 -11.69 7.36
CA HIS A 46 -0.85 -10.99 7.95
C HIS A 46 -1.88 -10.63 6.87
N ASP A 47 -2.96 -11.40 6.81
CA ASP A 47 -4.10 -11.20 5.90
C ASP A 47 -5.09 -10.14 6.41
N ARG A 48 -4.88 -9.58 7.60
CA ARG A 48 -5.79 -8.62 8.24
C ARG A 48 -5.13 -7.29 8.57
N CYS A 49 -5.94 -6.23 8.45
CA CYS A 49 -5.61 -4.89 8.86
C CYS A 49 -5.45 -4.81 10.38
N GLU A 50 -4.32 -4.30 10.84
CA GLU A 50 -4.04 -4.17 12.27
C GLU A 50 -4.92 -3.12 12.97
N LYS A 51 -5.47 -2.18 12.21
CA LYS A 51 -6.28 -1.08 12.75
C LYS A 51 -7.74 -1.45 12.93
N CYS A 52 -8.35 -2.11 11.95
CA CYS A 52 -9.78 -2.45 11.97
C CYS A 52 -10.08 -3.96 11.96
N GLY A 53 -9.07 -4.82 11.80
CA GLY A 53 -9.24 -6.28 11.77
C GLY A 53 -9.77 -6.83 10.44
N GLU A 54 -10.19 -5.96 9.51
CA GLU A 54 -10.69 -6.37 8.19
C GLU A 54 -9.63 -7.09 7.37
N LYS A 55 -10.05 -8.09 6.60
CA LYS A 55 -9.13 -8.77 5.68
C LYS A 55 -8.68 -7.79 4.61
N TYR A 56 -7.38 -7.77 4.33
CA TYR A 56 -6.86 -7.09 3.16
C TYR A 56 -7.43 -7.78 1.92
N PRO A 57 -7.92 -7.02 0.92
CA PRO A 57 -8.27 -7.60 -0.37
C PRO A 57 -7.01 -8.28 -0.92
N PHE A 58 -7.09 -9.58 -1.16
CA PHE A 58 -6.03 -10.31 -1.85
C PHE A 58 -6.02 -9.82 -3.29
N SER A 59 -5.17 -8.83 -3.60
CA SER A 59 -4.86 -8.48 -4.98
C SER A 59 -4.00 -9.58 -5.58
N ASN A 60 -4.60 -10.73 -5.89
CA ASN A 60 -4.05 -11.66 -6.87
C ASN A 60 -4.58 -11.21 -8.23
N HIS A 61 -3.73 -10.55 -9.02
CA HIS A 61 -4.01 -10.32 -10.43
C HIS A 61 -2.78 -10.60 -11.27
#